data_AF-K2PRA2-F1
#
_entry.id   AF-K2PRA2-F1
#
_cell.length_a   1.000
_cell.length_b   1.000
_cell.length_c   1.000
_cell.angle_alpha   90.00
_cell.angle_beta   90.00
_cell.angle_gamma   90.00
#
_symmetry.space_group_name_H-M   'P 1'
#
loop_
_entity.id
_entity.type
_entity.pdbx_description
1 polymer ?
#
loop_
_entity_poly.entity_id
_entity_poly.type
_entity_poly.pdbx_seq_one_letter_code
_entity_poly.pdbx_strand_id
1 'polypeptide(L)'
;MNIHKNNHITSQRKAFLSLLLFFGILVGIISCDNIDDMPPPSAYVPPTPEPEPQPGEPCKFETYVPLLSEGIQFECKGPEPTFFGEKDGSFTHEFVENPDPSGINTSNYVVAYGQSEGVEPWAGFYYDLAGRVDFSALQTIKVKVYSPAVDQIVLLKFEDSADGSINKEVQAITTVANQWEELSFAFSPSDTDKFDRIVLFFGFNGTKEAPTTYYFDDIVMAEGAAEEPGEAAAPTTAAPVPSADGSALISIFSDAYTNVEGTDFNPNWGQSTQVTQELIGGDNTLKLANLNYQGIAFASSVDVSAHTMVHVDYWTADATAINLSLISTGPAEIPYAFPITTGQWVSLDIPLSEFSSVVDLKDLIQLKLDGNGTIYLDNIYFYTPSASGPTAPASNPTHAAADVISLFSDSYTNVSVDSWRTDWSVATLEDIEIDGNAVKKYSDLNFVGIETVTSQIDASSMTHFHTDVWTGDATQIRIKLVDFGPGGIYDGGDDTEHEITYDNLEQNTWISLDIPLSDFTGMTNRTNIAQLIYSGQPAGTMTLLVDNVYFYKQ
;
A
#
# COMPACT_ATOMS: atom_id res chain seq x y z
N MET A 1 -33.11 61.50 9.56
CA MET A 1 -32.77 61.97 10.92
C MET A 1 -31.30 62.41 10.88
N ASN A 2 -31.08 63.73 10.99
CA ASN A 2 -29.86 64.52 11.27
C ASN A 2 -28.46 63.87 11.13
N ILE A 3 -27.51 64.32 10.28
CA ILE A 3 -26.77 65.61 10.12
C ILE A 3 -25.33 65.59 10.74
N HIS A 4 -24.34 65.87 9.87
CA HIS A 4 -22.98 66.47 10.02
C HIS A 4 -21.87 65.75 10.83
N LYS A 5 -20.56 65.80 10.46
CA LYS A 5 -19.67 66.89 9.98
C LYS A 5 -18.49 66.31 9.15
N ASN A 6 -18.24 66.81 7.93
CA ASN A 6 -17.28 67.85 7.45
C ASN A 6 -15.86 67.41 7.05
N ASN A 7 -15.54 67.82 5.80
CA ASN A 7 -14.33 67.80 4.98
C ASN A 7 -13.07 68.53 5.54
N HIS A 8 -11.89 68.17 5.01
CA HIS A 8 -10.95 69.00 4.18
C HIS A 8 -9.62 68.22 3.99
N ILE A 9 -9.15 67.82 2.80
CA ILE A 9 -8.63 68.51 1.58
C ILE A 9 -7.11 68.87 1.62
N THR A 10 -6.31 68.14 0.80
CA THR A 10 -5.06 68.49 0.03
C THR A 10 -3.80 68.92 0.81
N SER A 11 -2.53 68.75 0.35
CA SER A 11 -1.93 69.05 -0.95
C SER A 11 -0.42 68.67 -1.03
N GLN A 12 -0.02 67.99 -2.12
CA GLN A 12 1.15 68.15 -3.03
C GLN A 12 2.62 68.49 -2.60
N ARG A 13 3.53 67.63 -3.11
CA ARG A 13 4.66 67.83 -4.09
C ARG A 13 6.05 68.44 -3.72
N LYS A 14 7.06 67.88 -4.47
CA LYS A 14 8.39 68.35 -4.98
C LYS A 14 9.62 67.91 -4.14
N ALA A 15 10.68 67.24 -4.62
CA ALA A 15 11.50 67.20 -5.86
C ALA A 15 12.84 67.98 -5.73
N PHE A 16 13.90 67.50 -6.43
CA PHE A 16 15.26 68.07 -6.68
C PHE A 16 16.33 67.90 -5.57
N LEU A 17 17.64 67.71 -5.78
CA LEU A 17 18.56 67.52 -6.93
C LEU A 17 19.98 67.23 -6.38
N SER A 18 20.79 66.52 -7.18
CA SER A 18 22.23 66.23 -7.10
C SER A 18 23.18 67.41 -6.78
N LEU A 19 24.30 67.19 -6.07
CA LEU A 19 25.63 67.72 -6.45
C LEU A 19 26.82 67.09 -5.65
N LEU A 20 27.96 67.05 -6.32
CA LEU A 20 29.25 66.40 -6.04
C LEU A 20 30.35 67.46 -5.73
N LEU A 21 31.50 67.00 -5.18
CA LEU A 21 32.88 67.56 -5.19
C LEU A 21 33.42 68.48 -4.04
N PHE A 22 34.34 67.88 -3.26
CA PHE A 22 35.79 68.17 -3.06
C PHE A 22 36.39 69.44 -2.38
N PHE A 23 37.56 69.18 -1.76
CA PHE A 23 38.63 70.03 -1.17
C PHE A 23 38.41 70.53 0.28
N GLY A 24 39.33 70.46 1.24
CA GLY A 24 40.72 69.99 1.32
C GLY A 24 41.45 70.66 2.52
N ILE A 25 42.23 69.87 3.29
CA ILE A 25 43.54 70.19 3.91
C ILE A 25 43.60 71.14 5.14
N LEU A 26 44.13 70.66 6.31
CA LEU A 26 45.48 70.98 6.87
C LEU A 26 45.65 70.70 8.41
N VAL A 27 46.29 69.57 8.73
CA VAL A 27 47.49 69.33 9.60
C VAL A 27 47.61 69.88 11.04
N GLY A 28 48.05 69.00 11.97
CA GLY A 28 48.95 69.37 13.08
C GLY A 28 49.08 68.39 14.28
N ILE A 29 49.81 67.25 14.20
CA ILE A 29 51.09 66.85 14.92
C ILE A 29 51.13 67.07 16.46
N ILE A 30 51.58 66.21 17.41
CA ILE A 30 52.80 65.36 17.63
C ILE A 30 52.49 64.42 18.85
N SER A 31 52.85 63.13 18.92
CA SER A 31 54.12 62.53 19.42
C SER A 31 54.03 60.99 19.30
N CYS A 32 54.86 60.25 18.55
CA CYS A 32 56.21 59.69 18.86
C CYS A 32 56.25 58.98 20.24
N ASP A 33 56.54 57.67 20.37
CA ASP A 33 57.68 56.92 19.80
C ASP A 33 57.43 55.40 19.57
N ASN A 34 58.00 54.91 18.45
CA ASN A 34 58.81 53.69 18.17
C ASN A 34 58.63 52.43 19.08
N ILE A 35 58.56 51.19 18.57
CA ILE A 35 59.59 50.50 17.78
C ILE A 35 58.97 49.37 16.94
N ASP A 36 59.37 49.37 15.68
CA ASP A 36 59.36 48.30 14.69
C ASP A 36 60.17 47.09 15.21
N ASP A 37 59.49 45.98 15.49
CA ASP A 37 60.10 44.70 15.89
C ASP A 37 59.70 43.59 14.91
N MET A 38 59.69 43.91 13.61
CA MET A 38 59.78 42.88 12.58
C MET A 38 61.26 42.56 12.30
N PRO A 39 61.72 41.33 12.58
CA PRO A 39 63.12 40.97 12.36
C PRO A 39 63.45 40.96 10.85
N PRO A 40 64.73 41.18 10.49
CA PRO A 40 65.15 41.20 9.09
C PRO A 40 64.95 39.83 8.41
N PRO A 41 64.76 39.76 7.07
CA PRO A 41 64.39 38.55 6.32
C PRO A 41 65.48 37.46 6.20
N SER A 42 66.28 37.23 7.24
CA SER A 42 67.35 36.21 7.24
C SER A 42 67.40 35.31 8.47
N ALA A 43 66.34 35.28 9.29
CA ALA A 43 66.22 34.35 10.42
C ALA A 43 64.86 33.63 10.54
N TYR A 44 64.03 33.64 9.49
CA TYR A 44 62.96 32.66 9.39
C TYR A 44 63.58 31.32 9.00
N VAL A 45 63.93 30.52 10.00
CA VAL A 45 63.98 29.07 9.80
C VAL A 45 62.50 28.66 9.85
N PRO A 46 61.86 28.27 8.72
CA PRO A 46 60.56 27.63 8.79
C PRO A 46 60.65 26.52 9.85
N PRO A 47 59.61 26.29 10.68
CA PRO A 47 59.60 25.08 11.49
C PRO A 47 59.97 23.94 10.57
N THR A 48 61.03 23.20 10.90
CA THR A 48 61.43 22.03 10.13
C THR A 48 60.15 21.23 9.97
N PRO A 49 59.66 20.98 8.73
CA PRO A 49 58.49 20.12 8.57
C PRO A 49 58.80 18.86 9.34
N GLU A 50 57.90 18.51 10.26
CA GLU A 50 58.01 17.25 10.98
C GLU A 50 58.25 16.18 9.92
N PRO A 51 59.33 15.38 10.05
CA PRO A 51 59.67 14.41 9.02
C PRO A 51 58.43 13.58 8.75
N GLU A 52 58.03 13.46 7.47
CA GLU A 52 56.99 12.52 7.08
C GLU A 52 57.32 11.17 7.76
N PRO A 53 56.37 10.57 8.50
CA PRO A 53 56.64 9.36 9.24
C PRO A 53 57.25 8.33 8.30
N GLN A 54 58.33 7.69 8.74
CA GLN A 54 58.98 6.66 7.93
C GLN A 54 57.93 5.59 7.59
N PRO A 55 57.98 4.99 6.38
CA PRO A 55 57.06 3.90 6.03
C PRO A 55 57.15 2.79 7.08
N GLY A 56 56.11 2.66 7.91
CA GLY A 56 56.02 1.68 9.00
C GLY A 56 56.12 2.22 10.43
N GLU A 57 56.23 3.53 10.68
CA GLU A 57 56.05 4.09 12.03
C GLU A 57 54.56 4.43 12.26
N PRO A 58 53.92 3.90 13.32
CA PRO A 58 52.51 4.19 13.59
C PRO A 58 52.34 5.70 13.81
N CYS A 59 51.41 6.32 13.10
CA CYS A 59 51.19 7.75 13.23
C CYS A 59 50.64 8.07 14.63
N LYS A 60 51.03 9.23 15.16
CA LYS A 60 50.46 9.73 16.40
C LYS A 60 49.06 10.25 16.10
N PHE A 61 48.05 9.62 16.69
CA PHE A 61 46.66 9.98 16.44
C PHE A 61 46.32 11.37 16.98
N GLU A 62 45.74 12.22 16.13
CA GLU A 62 45.36 13.60 16.48
C GLU A 62 43.84 13.77 16.55
N THR A 63 43.36 14.53 17.54
CA THR A 63 41.94 14.85 17.66
C THR A 63 41.56 16.09 16.85
N TYR A 64 40.42 16.06 16.16
CA TYR A 64 39.90 17.22 15.41
C TYR A 64 38.38 17.25 15.34
N VAL A 65 37.81 18.42 15.05
CA VAL A 65 36.38 18.57 14.75
C VAL A 65 36.18 18.39 13.23
N PRO A 66 35.49 17.33 12.77
CA PRO A 66 35.45 16.98 11.35
C PRO A 66 34.44 17.81 10.55
N LEU A 67 34.76 18.03 9.28
CA LEU A 67 33.80 18.50 8.28
C LEU A 67 33.34 17.30 7.47
N LEU A 68 32.05 16.94 7.55
CA LEU A 68 31.54 15.71 6.96
C LEU A 68 31.69 15.64 5.43
N SER A 69 31.69 16.79 4.75
CA SER A 69 31.90 16.85 3.29
C SER A 69 33.30 16.42 2.84
N GLU A 70 34.28 16.35 3.75
CA GLU A 70 35.62 15.81 3.49
C GLU A 70 35.75 14.32 3.85
N GLY A 71 34.71 13.74 4.47
CA GLY A 71 34.73 12.40 5.02
C GLY A 71 35.54 12.29 6.34
N ILE A 72 35.33 11.19 7.05
CA ILE A 72 36.04 10.84 8.29
C ILE A 72 36.64 9.44 8.13
N GLN A 73 37.97 9.36 8.02
CA GLN A 73 38.70 8.15 7.59
C GLN A 73 39.56 7.48 8.68
N PHE A 74 39.68 8.09 9.87
CA PHE A 74 40.33 7.50 11.04
C PHE A 74 41.77 6.94 10.89
N GLU A 75 42.53 7.32 9.86
CA GLU A 75 43.90 6.79 9.66
C GLU A 75 44.93 7.34 10.66
N CYS A 76 44.94 8.66 10.87
CA CYS A 76 45.90 9.32 11.77
C CYS A 76 45.28 10.49 12.55
N LYS A 77 43.97 10.69 12.38
CA LYS A 77 43.21 11.73 13.05
C LYS A 77 41.75 11.32 13.15
N GLY A 78 41.06 11.75 14.19
CA GLY A 78 39.65 11.44 14.42
C GLY A 78 38.99 12.39 15.42
N PRO A 79 37.67 12.48 15.42
CA PRO A 79 36.93 13.20 16.45
C PRO A 79 37.01 12.52 17.82
N GLU A 80 36.90 13.34 18.86
CA GLU A 80 36.70 12.84 20.23
C GLU A 80 35.20 12.49 20.42
N PRO A 81 34.87 11.26 20.84
CA PRO A 81 33.48 10.85 21.07
C PRO A 81 32.92 11.48 22.35
N THR A 82 31.62 11.74 22.37
CA THR A 82 30.86 11.92 23.61
C THR A 82 29.80 10.84 23.73
N PHE A 83 29.80 10.11 24.85
CA PHE A 83 28.90 8.98 25.10
C PHE A 83 27.60 9.39 25.80
N PHE A 84 26.56 8.58 25.63
CA PHE A 84 25.29 8.68 26.35
C PHE A 84 24.64 7.29 26.48
N GLY A 85 23.73 7.14 27.45
CA GLY A 85 23.14 5.83 27.78
C GLY A 85 24.15 4.86 28.43
N GLU A 86 25.28 5.39 28.91
CA GLU A 86 26.36 4.62 29.51
C GLU A 86 26.25 4.54 31.04
N LYS A 87 26.87 3.50 31.60
CA LYS A 87 27.39 3.51 32.98
C LYS A 87 28.89 3.83 32.91
N ASP A 88 29.46 4.48 33.91
CA ASP A 88 30.89 4.85 33.91
C ASP A 88 31.79 3.66 33.52
N GLY A 89 32.56 3.80 32.44
CA GLY A 89 33.48 2.79 31.92
C GLY A 89 32.83 1.63 31.15
N SER A 90 31.54 1.75 30.79
CA SER A 90 30.83 0.72 30.02
C SER A 90 31.05 0.81 28.51
N PHE A 91 31.61 1.92 28.02
CA PHE A 91 32.03 2.09 26.62
C PHE A 91 33.53 2.28 26.46
N THR A 92 34.03 1.81 25.32
CA THR A 92 35.36 2.14 24.81
C THR A 92 35.26 2.62 23.38
N HIS A 93 36.14 3.55 23.00
CA HIS A 93 36.25 4.04 21.63
C HIS A 93 37.73 4.28 21.34
N GLU A 94 38.34 3.34 20.64
CA GLU A 94 39.78 3.29 20.43
C GLU A 94 40.11 3.29 18.95
N PHE A 95 41.11 4.06 18.55
CA PHE A 95 41.70 3.96 17.22
C PHE A 95 42.69 2.80 17.23
N VAL A 96 42.41 1.75 16.47
CA VAL A 96 43.15 0.49 16.47
C VAL A 96 43.54 0.09 15.05
N GLU A 97 44.54 -0.79 14.91
CA GLU A 97 44.84 -1.40 13.61
C GLU A 97 43.59 -2.14 13.09
N ASN A 98 43.32 -2.01 11.78
CA ASN A 98 42.20 -2.67 11.13
C ASN A 98 42.27 -4.19 11.34
N PRO A 99 41.25 -4.81 11.97
CA PRO A 99 41.27 -6.25 12.28
C PRO A 99 41.21 -7.14 11.02
N ASP A 100 40.76 -6.60 9.89
CA ASP A 100 40.69 -7.28 8.60
C ASP A 100 40.94 -6.27 7.46
N PRO A 101 42.20 -5.94 7.13
CA PRO A 101 42.56 -4.97 6.10
C PRO A 101 42.43 -5.59 4.69
N SER A 102 41.23 -6.03 4.34
CA SER A 102 40.92 -6.69 3.08
C SER A 102 39.53 -6.29 2.55
N GLY A 103 39.22 -6.73 1.33
CA GLY A 103 37.92 -6.46 0.71
C GLY A 103 37.65 -4.96 0.51
N ILE A 104 36.54 -4.46 1.06
CA ILE A 104 36.11 -3.07 0.92
C ILE A 104 36.82 -2.10 1.87
N ASN A 105 37.45 -2.61 2.94
CA ASN A 105 38.17 -1.80 3.90
C ASN A 105 39.65 -2.22 3.97
N THR A 106 40.50 -1.48 3.28
CA THR A 106 41.96 -1.68 3.27
C THR A 106 42.70 -0.62 4.12
N SER A 107 41.98 0.15 4.94
CA SER A 107 42.53 1.15 5.84
C SER A 107 43.48 0.54 6.85
N ASN A 108 44.48 1.30 7.33
CA ASN A 108 45.40 0.78 8.35
C ASN A 108 44.79 0.86 9.74
N TYR A 109 44.04 1.93 10.03
CA TYR A 109 43.40 2.17 11.31
C TYR A 109 41.90 2.34 11.16
N VAL A 110 41.16 1.89 12.18
CA VAL A 110 39.70 1.97 12.29
C VAL A 110 39.31 2.32 13.72
N VAL A 111 38.03 2.62 13.95
CA VAL A 111 37.52 2.74 15.32
C VAL A 111 37.03 1.40 15.83
N ALA A 112 37.48 0.99 17.01
CA ALA A 112 36.87 -0.07 17.81
C ALA A 112 35.93 0.56 18.86
N TYR A 113 34.63 0.27 18.75
CA TYR A 113 33.61 0.68 19.70
C TYR A 113 33.17 -0.52 20.55
N GLY A 114 33.62 -0.54 21.80
CA GLY A 114 33.28 -1.59 22.77
C GLY A 114 32.10 -1.20 23.65
N GLN A 115 31.19 -2.14 23.88
CA GLN A 115 30.06 -2.02 24.77
C GLN A 115 30.11 -3.14 25.81
N SER A 116 29.91 -2.81 27.09
CA SER A 116 29.78 -3.79 28.17
C SER A 116 28.36 -4.36 28.26
N GLU A 117 28.20 -5.46 29.00
CA GLU A 117 26.86 -6.02 29.30
C GLU A 117 25.99 -5.01 30.07
N GLY A 118 24.71 -4.93 29.71
CA GLY A 118 23.70 -4.16 30.42
C GLY A 118 23.76 -2.64 30.23
N VAL A 119 24.36 -2.17 29.13
CA VAL A 119 24.20 -0.81 28.62
C VAL A 119 22.77 -0.59 28.10
N GLU A 120 22.32 0.65 28.04
CA GLU A 120 20.96 0.95 27.58
C GLU A 120 20.76 0.55 26.11
N PRO A 121 19.58 0.04 25.69
CA PRO A 121 19.33 -0.34 24.29
C PRO A 121 19.43 0.83 23.31
N TRP A 122 19.30 2.05 23.81
CA TRP A 122 19.40 3.31 23.07
C TRP A 122 20.75 4.03 23.29
N ALA A 123 21.75 3.36 23.87
CA ALA A 123 23.05 3.99 24.11
C ALA A 123 23.89 4.14 22.84
N GLY A 124 24.74 5.17 22.82
CA GLY A 124 25.55 5.49 21.66
C GLY A 124 26.58 6.58 21.95
N PHE A 125 27.12 7.15 20.88
CA PHE A 125 28.06 8.26 20.94
C PHE A 125 27.78 9.26 19.82
N TYR A 126 28.33 10.47 19.96
CA TYR A 126 28.26 11.48 18.91
C TYR A 126 29.59 12.21 18.70
N TYR A 127 29.70 12.83 17.53
CA TYR A 127 30.69 13.84 17.21
C TYR A 127 30.01 15.13 16.79
N ASP A 128 30.50 16.26 17.31
CA ASP A 128 30.13 17.57 16.75
C ASP A 128 30.94 17.82 15.47
N LEU A 129 30.30 18.47 14.49
CA LEU A 129 30.87 18.75 13.18
C LEU A 129 31.29 20.21 13.08
N ALA A 130 32.27 20.49 12.21
CA ALA A 130 32.81 21.83 11.99
C ALA A 130 31.81 22.78 11.29
N GLY A 131 30.68 22.25 10.81
CA GLY A 131 29.62 23.01 10.16
C GLY A 131 28.38 22.16 9.92
N ARG A 132 27.29 22.83 9.52
CA ARG A 132 26.03 22.15 9.19
C ARG A 132 26.17 21.32 7.93
N VAL A 133 25.50 20.18 7.90
CA VAL A 133 25.55 19.23 6.78
C VAL A 133 24.69 19.71 5.61
N ASP A 134 25.23 19.59 4.39
CA ASP A 134 24.54 19.93 3.14
C ASP A 134 24.13 18.67 2.37
N PHE A 135 22.84 18.38 2.34
CA PHE A 135 22.25 17.23 1.65
C PHE A 135 21.65 17.61 0.28
N SER A 136 21.95 18.80 -0.24
CA SER A 136 21.37 19.28 -1.51
C SER A 136 21.83 18.45 -2.71
N ALA A 137 23.06 17.93 -2.67
CA ALA A 137 23.65 17.12 -3.74
C ALA A 137 23.95 15.67 -3.31
N LEU A 138 24.54 15.48 -2.12
CA LEU A 138 24.92 14.17 -1.58
C LEU A 138 23.94 13.80 -0.48
N GLN A 139 23.07 12.83 -0.76
CA GLN A 139 21.91 12.50 0.05
C GLN A 139 22.09 11.24 0.88
N THR A 140 23.19 10.52 0.71
CA THR A 140 23.46 9.30 1.46
C THR A 140 24.71 9.45 2.29
N ILE A 141 24.64 9.05 3.57
CA ILE A 141 25.82 8.79 4.38
C ILE A 141 26.17 7.31 4.27
N LYS A 142 27.44 7.02 4.03
CA LYS A 142 27.98 5.67 4.02
C LYS A 142 28.95 5.49 5.16
N VAL A 143 28.88 4.35 5.82
CA VAL A 143 29.77 3.97 6.91
C VAL A 143 30.20 2.53 6.69
N LYS A 144 31.51 2.27 6.68
CA LYS A 144 32.00 0.88 6.69
C LYS A 144 31.88 0.36 8.11
N VAL A 145 31.21 -0.77 8.29
CA VAL A 145 30.94 -1.39 9.59
C VAL A 145 31.40 -2.84 9.56
N TYR A 146 32.02 -3.27 10.65
CA TYR A 146 32.32 -4.65 10.96
C TYR A 146 31.56 -5.02 12.22
N SER A 147 30.49 -5.81 12.05
CA SER A 147 29.62 -6.25 13.14
C SER A 147 29.94 -7.69 13.56
N PRO A 148 29.87 -8.05 14.86
CA PRO A 148 30.06 -9.44 15.30
C PRO A 148 28.88 -10.36 14.98
N ALA A 149 27.72 -9.80 14.61
CA ALA A 149 26.48 -10.53 14.29
C ALA A 149 25.70 -9.85 13.15
N VAL A 150 24.84 -10.63 12.48
CA VAL A 150 23.84 -10.13 11.53
C VAL A 150 22.61 -9.61 12.28
N ASP A 151 21.70 -8.95 11.55
CA ASP A 151 20.42 -8.45 12.04
C ASP A 151 20.56 -7.43 13.20
N GLN A 152 21.74 -6.83 13.36
CA GLN A 152 21.95 -5.73 14.30
C GLN A 152 21.55 -4.41 13.65
N ILE A 153 20.70 -3.66 14.33
CA ILE A 153 20.31 -2.30 13.92
C ILE A 153 21.45 -1.34 14.25
N VAL A 154 21.99 -0.69 13.23
CA VAL A 154 22.83 0.49 13.35
C VAL A 154 21.94 1.71 13.08
N LEU A 155 21.79 2.58 14.07
CA LEU A 155 21.06 3.84 13.90
C LEU A 155 22.08 4.95 13.66
N LEU A 156 21.90 5.70 12.58
CA LEU A 156 22.55 6.97 12.34
C LEU A 156 21.55 8.07 12.61
N LYS A 157 21.91 9.01 13.48
CA LYS A 157 21.10 10.21 13.76
C LYS A 157 21.92 11.45 13.48
N PHE A 158 21.29 12.43 12.86
CA PHE A 158 21.77 13.81 12.83
C PHE A 158 20.95 14.68 13.77
N GLU A 159 21.61 15.61 14.43
CA GLU A 159 21.03 16.48 15.44
C GLU A 159 21.60 17.91 15.33
N ASP A 160 20.79 18.92 15.67
CA ASP A 160 21.30 20.26 15.98
C ASP A 160 21.87 20.25 17.40
N SER A 161 23.17 20.50 17.53
CA SER A 161 23.92 20.48 18.79
C SER A 161 23.40 21.46 19.84
N ALA A 162 22.68 22.51 19.42
CA ALA A 162 22.06 23.51 20.29
C ALA A 162 20.58 23.20 20.62
N ASP A 163 19.88 22.41 19.81
CA ASP A 163 18.49 22.01 20.01
C ASP A 163 18.24 20.57 19.54
N GLY A 164 18.34 19.63 20.46
CA GLY A 164 18.16 18.20 20.17
C GLY A 164 16.76 17.80 19.69
N SER A 165 15.76 18.71 19.70
CA SER A 165 14.46 18.44 19.07
C SER A 165 14.51 18.52 17.54
N ILE A 166 15.53 19.17 16.98
CA ILE A 166 15.81 19.22 15.56
C ILE A 166 16.76 18.06 15.24
N ASN A 167 16.19 16.94 14.84
CA ASN A 167 16.96 15.75 14.51
C ASN A 167 16.31 14.91 13.43
N LYS A 168 17.06 13.97 12.87
CA LYS A 168 16.57 12.90 12.00
C LYS A 168 17.31 11.61 12.29
N GLU A 169 16.56 10.52 12.34
CA GLU A 169 17.02 9.16 12.63
C GLU A 169 16.83 8.28 11.40
N VAL A 170 17.87 7.52 11.04
CA VAL A 170 17.91 6.65 9.87
C VAL A 170 18.59 5.33 10.27
N GLN A 171 17.96 4.20 10.00
CA GLN A 171 18.46 2.89 10.42
C GLN A 171 19.04 2.10 9.24
N ALA A 172 20.08 1.32 9.53
CA ALA A 172 20.59 0.28 8.65
C ALA A 172 20.74 -1.02 9.43
N ILE A 173 20.42 -2.15 8.79
CA ILE A 173 20.58 -3.48 9.41
C ILE A 173 21.82 -4.16 8.86
N THR A 174 22.66 -4.68 9.75
CA THR A 174 23.85 -5.47 9.37
C THR A 174 23.46 -6.79 8.72
N THR A 175 24.08 -7.12 7.59
CA THR A 175 23.76 -8.30 6.77
C THR A 175 24.82 -9.39 6.85
N VAL A 176 26.02 -9.05 7.34
CA VAL A 176 27.14 -9.99 7.51
C VAL A 176 27.69 -9.92 8.93
N ALA A 177 28.21 -11.05 9.41
CA ALA A 177 28.86 -11.14 10.71
C ALA A 177 30.36 -11.38 10.51
N ASN A 178 31.18 -10.69 11.28
CA ASN A 178 32.64 -10.78 11.29
C ASN A 178 33.27 -10.51 9.91
N GLN A 179 32.70 -9.56 9.18
CA GLN A 179 33.18 -9.08 7.88
C GLN A 179 32.85 -7.59 7.73
N TRP A 180 33.60 -6.88 6.89
CA TRP A 180 33.28 -5.50 6.52
C TRP A 180 32.09 -5.44 5.56
N GLU A 181 31.11 -4.60 5.88
CA GLU A 181 30.05 -4.15 4.98
C GLU A 181 29.98 -2.62 4.96
N GLU A 182 29.39 -2.04 3.92
CA GLU A 182 29.15 -0.59 3.82
C GLU A 182 27.66 -0.32 4.01
N LEU A 183 27.30 0.22 5.18
CA LEU A 183 25.93 0.61 5.48
C LEU A 183 25.63 1.98 4.86
N SER A 184 24.42 2.16 4.35
CA SER A 184 23.96 3.39 3.70
C SER A 184 22.76 3.96 4.45
N PHE A 185 22.75 5.26 4.66
CA PHE A 185 21.71 5.98 5.42
C PHE A 185 21.22 7.16 4.58
N ALA A 186 19.93 7.20 4.21
CA ALA A 186 19.42 8.21 3.29
C ALA A 186 18.83 9.45 3.98
N PHE A 187 19.11 10.59 3.36
CA PHE A 187 18.67 11.92 3.74
C PHE A 187 18.06 12.60 2.53
N SER A 188 17.27 13.64 2.77
CA SER A 188 16.62 14.39 1.70
C SER A 188 17.28 15.75 1.50
N PRO A 189 17.13 16.40 0.32
CA PRO A 189 17.51 17.80 0.16
C PRO A 189 16.91 18.71 1.22
N SER A 190 15.71 18.37 1.71
CA SER A 190 15.01 19.14 2.74
C SER A 190 15.70 19.08 4.09
N ASP A 191 16.66 18.17 4.31
CA ASP A 191 17.44 18.00 5.54
C ASP A 191 18.71 18.86 5.58
N THR A 192 19.01 19.55 4.49
CA THR A 192 20.13 20.48 4.37
C THR A 192 20.10 21.59 5.43
N ASP A 193 21.28 21.93 5.96
CA ASP A 193 21.49 23.06 6.87
C ASP A 193 20.71 22.96 8.20
N LYS A 194 20.32 21.75 8.61
CA LYS A 194 19.63 21.51 9.90
C LYS A 194 20.54 21.06 11.03
N PHE A 195 21.57 20.27 10.72
CA PHE A 195 22.28 19.47 11.73
C PHE A 195 23.79 19.72 11.70
N ASP A 196 24.41 19.75 12.86
CA ASP A 196 25.86 19.90 13.07
C ASP A 196 26.43 18.86 14.05
N ARG A 197 25.67 17.80 14.35
CA ARG A 197 26.09 16.64 15.15
C ARG A 197 25.70 15.34 14.46
N ILE A 198 26.65 14.41 14.38
CA ILE A 198 26.43 13.02 13.94
C ILE A 198 26.44 12.10 15.16
N VAL A 199 25.44 11.23 15.27
CA VAL A 199 25.22 10.32 16.38
C VAL A 199 25.10 8.90 15.84
N LEU A 200 25.84 7.96 16.43
CA LEU A 200 25.87 6.56 16.03
C LEU A 200 25.47 5.66 17.18
N PHE A 201 24.63 4.67 16.88
CA PHE A 201 24.19 3.63 17.79
C PHE A 201 24.41 2.29 17.12
N PHE A 202 25.08 1.37 17.81
CA PHE A 202 25.30 0.01 17.32
C PHE A 202 24.49 -0.98 18.14
N GLY A 203 23.67 -1.82 17.48
CA GLY A 203 22.73 -2.74 18.11
C GLY A 203 21.58 -2.00 18.81
N PHE A 204 21.03 -0.96 18.17
CA PHE A 204 19.95 -0.13 18.71
C PHE A 204 18.69 -0.96 18.98
N ASN A 205 18.04 -0.72 20.14
CA ASN A 205 16.89 -1.49 20.65
C ASN A 205 17.11 -3.02 20.82
N GLY A 206 18.32 -3.52 20.56
CA GLY A 206 18.69 -4.91 20.76
C GLY A 206 19.00 -5.24 22.21
N THR A 207 19.04 -6.54 22.52
CA THR A 207 19.47 -7.02 23.84
C THR A 207 20.98 -6.83 24.02
N LYS A 208 21.40 -6.37 25.21
CA LYS A 208 22.80 -6.06 25.55
C LYS A 208 23.36 -7.04 26.59
N GLU A 209 23.16 -8.33 26.35
CA GLU A 209 23.42 -9.42 27.32
C GLU A 209 24.89 -9.87 27.40
N ALA A 210 25.75 -9.36 26.52
CA ALA A 210 27.18 -9.69 26.55
C ALA A 210 28.02 -8.50 26.05
N PRO A 211 29.29 -8.39 26.50
CA PRO A 211 30.21 -7.43 25.92
C PRO A 211 30.34 -7.63 24.41
N THR A 212 30.23 -6.54 23.66
CA THR A 212 30.21 -6.55 22.19
C THR A 212 31.11 -5.46 21.65
N THR A 213 31.92 -5.78 20.64
CA THR A 213 32.77 -4.80 19.95
C THR A 213 32.34 -4.70 18.49
N TYR A 214 32.06 -3.48 18.06
CA TYR A 214 31.85 -3.13 16.66
C TYR A 214 33.09 -2.39 16.15
N TYR A 215 33.39 -2.51 14.86
CA TYR A 215 34.36 -1.62 14.23
C TYR A 215 33.67 -0.80 13.16
N PHE A 216 34.11 0.43 12.98
CA PHE A 216 33.65 1.25 11.88
C PHE A 216 34.76 2.15 11.34
N ASP A 217 34.59 2.55 10.09
CA ASP A 217 35.54 3.35 9.35
C ASP A 217 34.85 4.11 8.20
N ASP A 218 35.55 5.06 7.58
CA ASP A 218 35.13 5.77 6.38
C ASP A 218 33.66 6.28 6.41
N ILE A 219 33.40 7.31 7.21
CA ILE A 219 32.11 8.02 7.18
C ILE A 219 32.16 9.03 6.03
N VAL A 220 31.39 8.81 4.97
CA VAL A 220 31.43 9.64 3.75
C VAL A 220 30.04 9.99 3.23
N MET A 221 29.93 11.11 2.50
CA MET A 221 28.72 11.48 1.77
C MET A 221 28.78 10.95 0.33
N ALA A 222 27.65 10.49 -0.21
CA ALA A 222 27.53 9.95 -1.58
C ALA A 222 26.25 10.42 -2.29
N GLU A 223 26.25 10.33 -3.62
CA GLU A 223 25.09 10.62 -4.48
C GLU A 223 24.01 9.54 -4.34
N GLY A 224 22.76 9.95 -4.57
CA GLY A 224 21.58 9.08 -4.59
C GLY A 224 20.89 8.99 -3.23
N ALA A 225 19.59 8.76 -3.25
CA ALA A 225 18.89 8.18 -2.12
C ALA A 225 19.29 6.70 -2.09
N ALA A 226 20.02 6.27 -1.06
CA ALA A 226 20.00 4.85 -0.74
C ALA A 226 18.53 4.46 -0.53
N GLU A 227 18.10 3.33 -1.09
CA GLU A 227 16.94 2.66 -0.54
C GLU A 227 17.25 2.44 0.95
N GLU A 228 16.46 3.05 1.83
CA GLU A 228 16.54 2.89 3.28
C GLU A 228 16.71 1.40 3.60
N PRO A 229 17.89 0.94 4.10
CA PRO A 229 18.06 -0.47 4.46
C PRO A 229 17.41 -0.68 5.84
N GLY A 230 16.08 -0.69 5.89
CA GLY A 230 15.34 -0.84 7.13
C GLY A 230 13.91 -0.33 7.09
N GLU A 231 13.55 0.49 6.11
CA GLU A 231 12.14 0.69 5.77
C GLU A 231 11.73 -0.52 4.91
N ALA A 232 10.72 -1.27 5.37
CA ALA A 232 10.04 -2.22 4.51
C ALA A 232 9.74 -1.48 3.20
N ALA A 233 10.01 -2.10 2.03
CA ALA A 233 9.79 -1.45 0.75
C ALA A 233 8.43 -0.73 0.75
N ALA A 234 8.29 0.39 0.05
CA ALA A 234 7.03 1.14 0.00
C ALA A 234 6.39 0.96 -1.38
N PRO A 235 5.07 1.08 -1.52
CA PRO A 235 4.46 1.14 -2.84
C PRO A 235 4.95 2.39 -3.57
N THR A 236 5.34 2.24 -4.84
CA THR A 236 5.79 3.35 -5.70
C THR A 236 4.68 3.86 -6.63
N THR A 237 3.57 3.12 -6.73
CA THR A 237 2.36 3.49 -7.46
C THR A 237 1.20 3.57 -6.48
N ALA A 238 0.22 4.43 -6.77
CA ALA A 238 -1.04 4.48 -6.03
C ALA A 238 -1.76 3.12 -6.03
N ALA A 239 -2.70 2.95 -5.10
CA ALA A 239 -3.64 1.84 -5.14
C ALA A 239 -4.47 1.86 -6.45
N PRO A 240 -5.05 0.72 -6.87
CA PRO A 240 -5.96 0.71 -8.00
C PRO A 240 -7.11 1.71 -7.81
N VAL A 241 -7.49 2.42 -8.88
CA VAL A 241 -8.63 3.35 -8.82
C VAL A 241 -9.92 2.53 -8.64
N PRO A 242 -10.73 2.79 -7.60
CA PRO A 242 -11.97 2.06 -7.38
C PRO A 242 -12.94 2.17 -8.56
N SER A 243 -13.61 1.05 -8.88
CA SER A 243 -14.60 0.98 -9.96
C SER A 243 -16.05 0.84 -9.46
N ALA A 244 -16.27 0.80 -8.14
CA ALA A 244 -17.60 0.68 -7.57
C ALA A 244 -18.46 1.91 -7.90
N ASP A 245 -19.76 1.69 -8.14
CA ASP A 245 -20.71 2.77 -8.35
C ASP A 245 -20.80 3.63 -7.07
N GLY A 246 -20.35 4.87 -7.16
CA GLY A 246 -20.35 5.83 -6.05
C GLY A 246 -21.73 6.11 -5.44
N SER A 247 -22.82 5.76 -6.13
CA SER A 247 -24.20 5.87 -5.62
C SER A 247 -24.65 4.65 -4.78
N ALA A 248 -23.89 3.56 -4.81
CA ALA A 248 -24.19 2.28 -4.16
C ALA A 248 -23.09 1.88 -3.14
N LEU A 249 -22.45 2.87 -2.52
CA LEU A 249 -21.40 2.64 -1.52
C LEU A 249 -21.39 3.68 -0.38
N ILE A 250 -20.69 3.32 0.69
CA ILE A 250 -20.31 4.20 1.81
C ILE A 250 -18.79 4.16 1.95
N SER A 251 -18.13 5.28 1.62
CA SER A 251 -16.66 5.38 1.69
C SER A 251 -16.19 5.81 3.06
N ILE A 252 -15.19 5.12 3.60
CA ILE A 252 -14.49 5.47 4.84
C ILE A 252 -13.21 6.23 4.52
N PHE A 253 -12.43 5.75 3.55
CA PHE A 253 -11.19 6.38 3.11
C PHE A 253 -10.96 6.09 1.63
N SER A 254 -11.03 7.12 0.78
CA SER A 254 -10.69 7.07 -0.65
C SER A 254 -10.68 8.50 -1.20
N ASP A 255 -9.80 8.82 -2.14
CA ASP A 255 -9.86 10.07 -2.91
C ASP A 255 -10.91 10.03 -4.03
N ALA A 256 -11.38 8.85 -4.42
CA ALA A 256 -12.37 8.68 -5.49
C ALA A 256 -13.81 8.99 -5.05
N TYR A 257 -14.08 8.99 -3.73
CA TYR A 257 -15.43 9.06 -3.17
C TYR A 257 -15.56 10.09 -2.03
N THR A 258 -16.80 10.43 -1.69
CA THR A 258 -17.06 11.24 -0.49
C THR A 258 -16.98 10.35 0.75
N ASN A 259 -16.01 10.61 1.62
CA ASN A 259 -15.79 9.83 2.83
C ASN A 259 -16.75 10.22 3.97
N VAL A 260 -17.02 9.27 4.87
CA VAL A 260 -17.76 9.50 6.12
C VAL A 260 -17.07 10.59 6.94
N GLU A 261 -17.79 11.68 7.17
CA GLU A 261 -17.28 12.87 7.86
C GLU A 261 -16.92 12.56 9.33
N GLY A 262 -15.80 13.11 9.78
CA GLY A 262 -15.35 12.99 11.17
C GLY A 262 -14.78 11.62 11.54
N THR A 263 -14.44 10.79 10.56
CA THR A 263 -13.68 9.55 10.79
C THR A 263 -12.31 9.87 11.39
N ASP A 264 -12.03 9.31 12.56
CA ASP A 264 -10.76 9.41 13.27
C ASP A 264 -9.93 8.14 13.03
N PHE A 265 -8.89 8.27 12.21
CA PHE A 265 -7.98 7.17 11.87
C PHE A 265 -6.94 6.89 12.97
N ASN A 266 -6.86 7.73 14.01
CA ASN A 266 -5.98 7.49 15.15
C ASN A 266 -6.61 7.93 16.49
N PRO A 267 -7.64 7.20 16.96
CA PRO A 267 -8.42 7.57 18.15
C PRO A 267 -7.71 7.33 19.49
N ASN A 268 -6.42 6.97 19.48
CA ASN A 268 -5.59 6.76 20.67
C ASN A 268 -6.18 5.77 21.70
N TRP A 269 -6.53 4.55 21.29
CA TRP A 269 -6.97 3.45 22.17
C TRP A 269 -5.84 2.82 23.01
N GLY A 270 -4.62 3.37 22.93
CA GLY A 270 -3.41 2.81 23.55
C GLY A 270 -2.58 1.95 22.61
N GLN A 271 -2.83 2.02 21.30
CA GLN A 271 -1.99 1.41 20.27
C GLN A 271 -0.59 2.02 20.24
N SER A 272 0.39 1.24 19.77
CA SER A 272 1.75 1.71 19.45
C SER A 272 1.98 1.92 17.97
N THR A 273 1.04 1.48 17.12
CA THR A 273 1.04 1.73 15.67
C THR A 273 1.18 3.22 15.37
N GLN A 274 2.07 3.55 14.44
CA GLN A 274 2.27 4.91 13.98
C GLN A 274 1.46 5.13 12.70
N VAL A 275 0.43 5.98 12.79
CA VAL A 275 -0.42 6.32 11.66
C VAL A 275 0.08 7.61 11.02
N THR A 276 0.33 7.55 9.71
CA THR A 276 0.57 8.72 8.87
C THR A 276 -0.29 8.62 7.61
N GLN A 277 -0.45 9.74 6.90
CA GLN A 277 -1.02 9.76 5.56
C GLN A 277 0.07 10.26 4.62
N GLU A 278 0.32 9.49 3.56
CA GLU A 278 1.36 9.75 2.58
C GLU A 278 0.72 9.92 1.20
N LEU A 279 1.39 10.66 0.30
CA LEU A 279 0.94 10.81 -1.08
C LEU A 279 1.73 9.85 -1.97
N ILE A 280 1.09 8.78 -2.44
CA ILE A 280 1.72 7.73 -3.25
C ILE A 280 1.11 7.78 -4.65
N GLY A 281 1.95 8.03 -5.67
CA GLY A 281 1.45 8.20 -7.04
C GLY A 281 0.46 9.36 -7.22
N GLY A 282 0.36 10.28 -6.25
CA GLY A 282 -0.61 11.38 -6.26
C GLY A 282 -1.93 11.10 -5.52
N ASP A 283 -2.05 9.93 -4.89
CA ASP A 283 -3.21 9.46 -4.14
C ASP A 283 -2.88 9.43 -2.64
N ASN A 284 -3.83 9.81 -1.79
CA ASN A 284 -3.66 9.79 -0.34
C ASN A 284 -3.79 8.38 0.17
N THR A 285 -2.72 7.87 0.78
CA THR A 285 -2.66 6.52 1.33
C THR A 285 -2.40 6.57 2.83
N LEU A 286 -3.14 5.80 3.62
CA LEU A 286 -2.88 5.63 5.05
C LEU A 286 -1.72 4.66 5.26
N LYS A 287 -0.72 5.05 6.03
CA LYS A 287 0.40 4.19 6.44
C LYS A 287 0.31 3.88 7.92
N LEU A 288 0.28 2.59 8.23
CA LEU A 288 0.33 2.01 9.56
C LEU A 288 1.72 1.39 9.76
N ALA A 289 2.66 2.15 10.31
CA ALA A 289 4.01 1.66 10.60
C ALA A 289 4.05 0.97 11.98
N ASN A 290 4.79 -0.14 12.07
CA ASN A 290 4.93 -0.96 13.28
C ASN A 290 3.57 -1.38 13.86
N LEU A 291 2.70 -1.94 13.01
CA LEU A 291 1.35 -2.33 13.40
C LEU A 291 1.40 -3.28 14.60
N ASN A 292 0.69 -2.93 15.67
CA ASN A 292 0.30 -3.88 16.72
C ASN A 292 -1.22 -4.07 16.68
N TYR A 293 -1.94 -2.96 16.76
CA TYR A 293 -3.33 -2.80 16.37
C TYR A 293 -3.59 -1.31 16.09
N GLN A 294 -4.63 -1.00 15.33
CA GLN A 294 -5.03 0.36 15.02
C GLN A 294 -6.56 0.44 15.01
N GLY A 295 -7.10 1.36 15.79
CA GLY A 295 -8.51 1.70 15.74
C GLY A 295 -8.80 2.76 14.67
N ILE A 296 -9.97 2.68 14.05
CA ILE A 296 -10.55 3.74 13.24
C ILE A 296 -11.95 3.99 13.80
N ALA A 297 -12.25 5.19 14.25
CA ALA A 297 -13.50 5.51 14.93
C ALA A 297 -14.35 6.47 14.11
N PHE A 298 -15.65 6.18 13.97
CA PHE A 298 -16.58 7.09 13.30
C PHE A 298 -17.15 8.11 14.29
N ALA A 299 -17.46 9.32 13.80
CA ALA A 299 -18.08 10.36 14.62
C ALA A 299 -19.51 10.00 15.07
N SER A 300 -20.21 9.20 14.27
CA SER A 300 -21.53 8.63 14.55
C SER A 300 -21.62 7.24 13.94
N SER A 301 -22.58 6.43 14.41
CA SER A 301 -22.77 5.11 13.80
C SER A 301 -23.17 5.21 12.33
N VAL A 302 -22.71 4.20 11.57
CA VAL A 302 -22.91 4.05 10.13
C VAL A 302 -23.74 2.80 9.89
N ASP A 303 -24.84 2.95 9.15
CA ASP A 303 -25.68 1.83 8.71
C ASP A 303 -25.16 1.32 7.37
N VAL A 304 -24.51 0.15 7.39
CA VAL A 304 -23.99 -0.55 6.21
C VAL A 304 -24.86 -1.76 5.83
N SER A 305 -26.02 -1.93 6.46
CA SER A 305 -26.87 -3.11 6.30
C SER A 305 -27.51 -3.26 4.91
N ALA A 306 -27.44 -2.22 4.08
CA ALA A 306 -27.85 -2.26 2.67
C ALA A 306 -26.76 -2.77 1.72
N HIS A 307 -25.53 -2.99 2.21
CA HIS A 307 -24.39 -3.44 1.43
C HIS A 307 -24.06 -4.92 1.69
N THR A 308 -23.23 -5.50 0.82
CA THR A 308 -22.86 -6.92 0.90
C THR A 308 -21.36 -7.13 1.09
N MET A 309 -20.53 -6.15 0.76
CA MET A 309 -19.08 -6.23 0.84
C MET A 309 -18.47 -5.05 1.62
N VAL A 310 -17.33 -5.28 2.24
CA VAL A 310 -16.35 -4.24 2.56
C VAL A 310 -15.12 -4.44 1.67
N HIS A 311 -14.70 -3.36 1.02
CA HIS A 311 -13.50 -3.30 0.20
C HIS A 311 -12.35 -2.65 0.98
N VAL A 312 -11.15 -3.16 0.80
CA VAL A 312 -9.89 -2.55 1.27
C VAL A 312 -8.81 -2.82 0.24
N ASP A 313 -8.11 -1.78 -0.19
CA ASP A 313 -6.81 -1.92 -0.86
C ASP A 313 -5.71 -1.91 0.20
N TYR A 314 -4.84 -2.91 0.17
CA TYR A 314 -3.67 -2.95 1.05
C TYR A 314 -2.39 -3.28 0.29
N TRP A 315 -1.27 -2.80 0.83
CA TRP A 315 0.08 -3.12 0.39
C TRP A 315 0.98 -3.30 1.63
N THR A 316 1.86 -4.29 1.59
CA THR A 316 2.87 -4.51 2.65
C THR A 316 4.11 -5.18 2.07
N ALA A 317 5.28 -4.91 2.65
CA ALA A 317 6.53 -5.61 2.29
C ALA A 317 6.88 -6.73 3.28
N ASP A 318 6.42 -6.62 4.53
CA ASP A 318 6.99 -7.31 5.68
C ASP A 318 5.95 -7.90 6.64
N ALA A 319 4.66 -7.58 6.48
CA ALA A 319 3.63 -8.15 7.32
C ALA A 319 3.43 -9.64 7.02
N THR A 320 3.19 -10.40 8.08
CA THR A 320 2.85 -11.82 8.05
C THR A 320 1.44 -12.09 8.58
N ALA A 321 0.80 -11.10 9.20
CA ALA A 321 -0.59 -11.16 9.64
C ALA A 321 -1.22 -9.77 9.63
N ILE A 322 -2.43 -9.68 9.08
CA ILE A 322 -3.30 -8.50 9.13
C ILE A 322 -4.72 -9.04 9.32
N ASN A 323 -5.43 -8.51 10.30
CA ASN A 323 -6.84 -8.80 10.55
C ASN A 323 -7.63 -7.50 10.48
N LEU A 324 -8.81 -7.55 9.86
CA LEU A 324 -9.81 -6.48 9.93
C LEU A 324 -10.97 -6.93 10.80
N SER A 325 -11.37 -6.06 11.72
CA SER A 325 -12.58 -6.21 12.51
C SER A 325 -13.55 -5.05 12.23
N LEU A 326 -14.82 -5.39 12.11
CA LEU A 326 -15.93 -4.46 12.20
C LEU A 326 -16.46 -4.43 13.65
N ILE A 327 -16.79 -3.25 14.18
CA ILE A 327 -17.26 -3.09 15.56
C ILE A 327 -18.55 -2.29 15.61
N SER A 328 -19.62 -2.90 16.14
CA SER A 328 -20.89 -2.23 16.45
C SER A 328 -21.03 -1.92 17.94
N THR A 329 -21.97 -1.05 18.31
CA THR A 329 -22.26 -0.76 19.72
C THR A 329 -22.55 -2.05 20.50
N GLY A 330 -21.93 -2.21 21.68
CA GLY A 330 -22.17 -3.37 22.55
C GLY A 330 -20.94 -4.23 22.89
N PRO A 331 -19.72 -3.69 22.81
CA PRO A 331 -18.80 -3.92 21.68
C PRO A 331 -18.89 -5.35 21.13
N ALA A 332 -19.46 -5.48 19.93
CA ALA A 332 -19.48 -6.74 19.20
C ALA A 332 -18.44 -6.68 18.09
N GLU A 333 -17.49 -7.61 18.11
CA GLU A 333 -16.33 -7.61 17.22
C GLU A 333 -15.95 -9.04 16.86
N ILE A 334 -15.68 -9.29 15.57
CA ILE A 334 -15.07 -10.52 15.07
C ILE A 334 -14.05 -10.18 13.98
N PRO A 335 -12.80 -10.71 14.05
CA PRO A 335 -11.77 -10.43 13.06
C PRO A 335 -11.90 -11.33 11.82
N TYR A 336 -11.60 -10.77 10.66
CA TYR A 336 -11.34 -11.46 9.41
C TYR A 336 -9.84 -11.35 9.07
N ALA A 337 -9.18 -12.49 8.85
CA ALA A 337 -7.75 -12.52 8.53
C ALA A 337 -7.52 -12.33 7.03
N PHE A 338 -6.64 -11.38 6.66
CA PHE A 338 -6.33 -11.11 5.27
C PHE A 338 -5.48 -12.24 4.67
N PRO A 339 -5.72 -12.63 3.39
CA PRO A 339 -4.76 -13.41 2.64
C PRO A 339 -3.54 -12.53 2.32
N ILE A 340 -2.38 -12.81 2.92
CA ILE A 340 -1.19 -11.94 2.81
C ILE A 340 -0.42 -12.17 1.52
N THR A 341 -0.24 -11.10 0.74
CA THR A 341 0.70 -11.02 -0.38
C THR A 341 1.59 -9.79 -0.21
N THR A 342 2.91 -9.97 -0.29
CA THR A 342 3.87 -8.87 -0.10
C THR A 342 4.32 -8.26 -1.43
N GLY A 343 4.74 -7.00 -1.39
CA GLY A 343 5.39 -6.29 -2.50
C GLY A 343 4.45 -5.78 -3.60
N GLN A 344 3.13 -5.90 -3.45
CA GLN A 344 2.15 -5.44 -4.43
C GLN A 344 0.83 -5.01 -3.77
N TRP A 345 0.05 -4.20 -4.50
CA TRP A 345 -1.29 -3.81 -4.06
C TRP A 345 -2.24 -5.00 -4.21
N VAL A 346 -3.05 -5.21 -3.18
CA VAL A 346 -4.08 -6.24 -3.15
C VAL A 346 -5.41 -5.57 -2.84
N SER A 347 -6.33 -5.69 -3.77
CA SER A 347 -7.73 -5.30 -3.59
C SER A 347 -8.50 -6.47 -2.99
N LEU A 348 -9.06 -6.27 -1.80
CA LEU A 348 -9.75 -7.31 -1.06
C LEU A 348 -11.23 -6.94 -0.87
N ASP A 349 -12.11 -7.78 -1.43
CA ASP A 349 -13.55 -7.75 -1.19
C ASP A 349 -13.93 -8.79 -0.15
N ILE A 350 -14.37 -8.35 1.03
CA ILE A 350 -14.74 -9.21 2.15
C ILE A 350 -16.28 -9.21 2.30
N PRO A 351 -16.94 -10.37 2.21
CA PRO A 351 -18.38 -10.46 2.45
C PRO A 351 -18.75 -9.99 3.85
N LEU A 352 -19.77 -9.14 3.97
CA LEU A 352 -20.25 -8.68 5.27
C LEU A 352 -20.85 -9.81 6.13
N SER A 353 -21.18 -10.95 5.50
CA SER A 353 -21.57 -12.18 6.19
C SER A 353 -20.48 -12.75 7.10
N GLU A 354 -19.21 -12.43 6.86
CA GLU A 354 -18.10 -12.80 7.75
C GLU A 354 -18.21 -12.13 9.13
N PHE A 355 -18.87 -10.97 9.19
CA PHE A 355 -19.00 -10.17 10.42
C PHE A 355 -20.39 -10.24 11.05
N SER A 356 -21.44 -10.40 10.24
CA SER A 356 -22.85 -10.20 10.63
C SER A 356 -23.40 -11.23 11.63
N SER A 357 -22.64 -12.27 11.96
CA SER A 357 -22.99 -13.22 13.03
C SER A 357 -22.81 -12.62 14.44
N VAL A 358 -21.98 -11.57 14.55
CA VAL A 358 -21.63 -10.90 15.80
C VAL A 358 -21.93 -9.40 15.71
N VAL A 359 -21.59 -8.77 14.59
CA VAL A 359 -21.66 -7.32 14.39
C VAL A 359 -23.05 -6.89 13.90
N ASP A 360 -23.64 -5.88 14.52
CA ASP A 360 -24.85 -5.23 14.00
C ASP A 360 -24.48 -4.23 12.91
N LEU A 361 -24.72 -4.62 11.65
CA LEU A 361 -24.40 -3.81 10.47
C LEU A 361 -25.20 -2.51 10.37
N LYS A 362 -26.24 -2.31 11.19
CA LYS A 362 -26.99 -1.04 11.24
C LYS A 362 -26.37 0.01 12.14
N ASP A 363 -25.43 -0.40 12.99
CA ASP A 363 -24.90 0.43 14.07
C ASP A 363 -23.38 0.27 14.19
N LEU A 364 -22.69 0.27 13.04
CA LEU A 364 -21.24 0.18 13.00
C LEU A 364 -20.62 1.49 13.51
N ILE A 365 -19.73 1.40 14.49
CA ILE A 365 -19.13 2.58 15.14
C ILE A 365 -17.62 2.69 14.91
N GLN A 366 -16.94 1.56 14.63
CA GLN A 366 -15.48 1.53 14.51
C GLN A 366 -15.02 0.40 13.58
N LEU A 367 -13.82 0.55 13.04
CA LEU A 367 -13.01 -0.52 12.47
C LEU A 367 -11.79 -0.75 13.37
N LYS A 368 -11.22 -1.94 13.34
CA LYS A 368 -9.90 -2.22 13.94
C LYS A 368 -9.08 -3.06 12.98
N LEU A 369 -7.83 -2.65 12.77
CA LEU A 369 -6.81 -3.53 12.21
C LEU A 369 -5.91 -4.05 13.32
N ASP A 370 -5.54 -5.33 13.30
CA ASP A 370 -4.45 -5.86 14.13
C ASP A 370 -3.54 -6.77 13.33
N GLY A 371 -2.28 -6.89 13.74
CA GLY A 371 -1.27 -7.54 12.91
C GLY A 371 0.15 -7.17 13.28
N ASN A 372 1.01 -7.17 12.26
CA ASN A 372 2.43 -6.80 12.36
C ASN A 372 2.91 -6.08 11.08
N GLY A 373 4.16 -5.61 11.09
CA GLY A 373 4.81 -4.98 9.93
C GLY A 373 4.31 -3.57 9.63
N THR A 374 4.61 -3.11 8.42
CA THR A 374 4.14 -1.83 7.87
C THR A 374 3.08 -2.07 6.81
N ILE A 375 1.91 -1.46 6.99
CA ILE A 375 0.76 -1.60 6.10
C ILE A 375 0.42 -0.26 5.47
N TYR A 376 0.28 -0.23 4.16
CA TYR A 376 -0.31 0.87 3.42
C TYR A 376 -1.75 0.48 3.08
N LEU A 377 -2.70 1.35 3.38
CA LEU A 377 -4.13 1.14 3.18
C LEU A 377 -4.68 2.26 2.31
N ASP A 378 -5.51 1.88 1.36
CA ASP A 378 -6.31 2.79 0.57
C ASP A 378 -7.71 2.23 0.36
N ASN A 379 -8.61 3.03 -0.19
CA ASN A 379 -9.92 2.60 -0.69
C ASN A 379 -10.68 1.69 0.28
N ILE A 380 -10.98 2.20 1.46
CA ILE A 380 -11.81 1.52 2.46
C ILE A 380 -13.26 1.94 2.25
N TYR A 381 -14.13 1.06 1.76
CA TYR A 381 -15.55 1.37 1.55
C TYR A 381 -16.46 0.14 1.66
N PHE A 382 -17.71 0.36 2.05
CA PHE A 382 -18.78 -0.64 2.02
C PHE A 382 -19.56 -0.48 0.74
N TYR A 383 -19.83 -1.57 0.03
CA TYR A 383 -20.56 -1.49 -1.23
C TYR A 383 -21.34 -2.76 -1.52
N THR A 384 -22.26 -2.64 -2.47
CA THR A 384 -22.84 -3.79 -3.15
C THR A 384 -22.20 -3.83 -4.51
N PRO A 385 -21.45 -4.91 -4.87
CA PRO A 385 -20.95 -5.07 -6.21
C PRO A 385 -22.09 -4.86 -7.20
N SER A 386 -21.94 -3.88 -8.09
CA SER A 386 -22.74 -3.91 -9.30
C SER A 386 -22.43 -5.25 -9.95
N ALA A 387 -23.45 -5.97 -10.43
CA ALA A 387 -23.22 -7.15 -11.26
C ALA A 387 -22.45 -6.70 -12.52
N SER A 388 -21.12 -6.57 -12.43
CA SER A 388 -20.28 -6.36 -13.59
C SER A 388 -20.36 -7.66 -14.35
N GLY A 389 -20.97 -7.61 -15.54
CA GLY A 389 -21.07 -8.77 -16.40
C GLY A 389 -19.71 -9.47 -16.55
N PRO A 390 -19.71 -10.78 -16.86
CA PRO A 390 -18.48 -11.56 -16.93
C PRO A 390 -17.52 -10.96 -17.95
N THR A 391 -16.23 -10.99 -17.63
CA THR A 391 -15.15 -10.46 -18.50
C THR A 391 -14.66 -11.48 -19.53
N ALA A 392 -14.99 -12.76 -19.34
CA ALA A 392 -14.76 -13.84 -20.27
C ALA A 392 -16.08 -14.57 -20.56
N PRO A 393 -16.28 -15.12 -21.77
CA PRO A 393 -17.49 -15.87 -22.10
C PRO A 393 -17.53 -17.22 -21.37
N ALA A 394 -18.67 -17.90 -21.45
CA ALA A 394 -18.78 -19.28 -20.99
C ALA A 394 -17.79 -20.19 -21.74
N SER A 395 -17.42 -21.31 -21.13
CA SER A 395 -16.50 -22.26 -21.77
C SER A 395 -17.17 -22.91 -22.98
N ASN A 396 -16.43 -23.07 -24.08
CA ASN A 396 -16.97 -23.73 -25.27
C ASN A 396 -17.44 -25.16 -24.95
N PRO A 397 -18.65 -25.54 -25.40
CA PRO A 397 -19.13 -26.92 -25.29
C PRO A 397 -18.18 -27.93 -25.93
N THR A 398 -18.12 -29.14 -25.36
CA THR A 398 -17.16 -30.18 -25.79
C THR A 398 -17.82 -31.42 -26.42
N HIS A 399 -19.15 -31.51 -26.43
CA HIS A 399 -19.88 -32.63 -27.01
C HIS A 399 -19.74 -32.67 -28.55
N ALA A 400 -19.78 -33.87 -29.12
CA ALA A 400 -19.75 -34.01 -30.56
C ALA A 400 -21.03 -33.42 -31.17
N ALA A 401 -20.90 -32.58 -32.20
CA ALA A 401 -22.04 -31.90 -32.82
C ALA A 401 -23.15 -32.85 -33.35
N ALA A 402 -22.81 -34.12 -33.63
CA ALA A 402 -23.78 -35.14 -34.04
C ALA A 402 -24.71 -35.61 -32.91
N ASP A 403 -24.32 -35.38 -31.64
CA ASP A 403 -25.02 -35.80 -30.44
C ASP A 403 -25.72 -34.61 -29.75
N VAL A 404 -25.83 -33.46 -30.44
CA VAL A 404 -26.34 -32.20 -29.88
C VAL A 404 -27.50 -31.65 -30.71
N ILE A 405 -28.58 -31.24 -30.04
CA ILE A 405 -29.60 -30.34 -30.59
C ILE A 405 -29.40 -28.98 -29.93
N SER A 406 -28.78 -28.04 -30.65
CA SER A 406 -28.45 -26.72 -30.12
C SER A 406 -29.54 -25.70 -30.41
N LEU A 407 -29.98 -24.97 -29.38
CA LEU A 407 -30.90 -23.84 -29.51
C LEU A 407 -30.12 -22.53 -29.61
N PHE A 408 -29.06 -22.38 -28.81
CA PHE A 408 -28.18 -21.22 -28.80
C PHE A 408 -26.76 -21.62 -28.41
N SER A 409 -25.82 -21.52 -29.34
CA SER A 409 -24.38 -21.63 -29.10
C SER A 409 -23.63 -21.15 -30.33
N ASP A 410 -22.46 -20.54 -30.15
CA ASP A 410 -21.53 -20.24 -31.23
C ASP A 410 -20.75 -21.48 -31.70
N SER A 411 -20.75 -22.56 -30.91
CA SER A 411 -20.01 -23.80 -31.21
C SER A 411 -20.77 -24.78 -32.09
N TYR A 412 -22.09 -24.62 -32.25
CA TYR A 412 -22.95 -25.55 -32.97
C TYR A 412 -23.85 -24.84 -34.00
N THR A 413 -24.45 -25.63 -34.90
CA THR A 413 -25.53 -25.14 -35.75
C THR A 413 -26.83 -25.15 -34.96
N ASN A 414 -27.39 -23.97 -34.73
CA ASN A 414 -28.62 -23.80 -33.95
C ASN A 414 -29.87 -24.19 -34.77
N VAL A 415 -30.82 -24.87 -34.11
CA VAL A 415 -32.17 -25.08 -34.62
C VAL A 415 -33.00 -23.80 -34.51
N SER A 416 -34.16 -23.76 -35.17
CA SER A 416 -35.03 -22.58 -35.13
C SER A 416 -35.67 -22.41 -33.74
N VAL A 417 -35.60 -21.20 -33.20
CA VAL A 417 -36.31 -20.78 -31.98
C VAL A 417 -37.20 -19.60 -32.35
N ASP A 418 -38.49 -19.67 -32.02
CA ASP A 418 -39.48 -18.66 -32.42
C ASP A 418 -39.28 -17.35 -31.67
N SER A 419 -38.99 -17.45 -30.38
CA SER A 419 -38.74 -16.29 -29.53
C SER A 419 -37.84 -16.65 -28.36
N TRP A 420 -36.88 -15.76 -28.06
CA TRP A 420 -36.03 -15.81 -26.86
C TRP A 420 -36.60 -15.01 -25.68
N ARG A 421 -37.71 -14.30 -25.91
CA ARG A 421 -38.48 -13.57 -24.90
C ARG A 421 -39.88 -13.37 -25.43
N THR A 422 -40.80 -14.21 -25.00
CA THR A 422 -42.23 -14.12 -25.35
C THR A 422 -42.88 -12.85 -24.81
N ASP A 423 -44.03 -12.45 -25.38
CA ASP A 423 -44.79 -11.28 -24.91
C ASP A 423 -45.35 -11.44 -23.50
N TRP A 424 -45.51 -12.67 -23.03
CA TRP A 424 -45.94 -12.99 -21.67
C TRP A 424 -44.78 -12.99 -20.66
N SER A 425 -43.53 -12.81 -21.11
CA SER A 425 -42.37 -12.68 -20.24
C SER A 425 -42.36 -11.36 -19.46
N VAL A 426 -41.87 -11.40 -18.23
CA VAL A 426 -41.59 -10.22 -17.42
C VAL A 426 -40.08 -10.16 -17.19
N ALA A 427 -39.40 -9.62 -18.20
CA ALA A 427 -37.96 -9.38 -18.25
C ALA A 427 -37.64 -8.40 -19.40
N THR A 428 -36.45 -7.82 -19.39
CA THR A 428 -35.83 -7.14 -20.53
C THR A 428 -34.80 -8.09 -21.15
N LEU A 429 -34.82 -8.30 -22.47
CA LEU A 429 -33.81 -9.08 -23.20
C LEU A 429 -32.88 -8.14 -23.97
N GLU A 430 -31.59 -8.33 -23.79
CA GLU A 430 -30.52 -7.74 -24.59
C GLU A 430 -29.66 -8.87 -25.18
N ASP A 431 -29.36 -8.79 -26.48
CA ASP A 431 -28.32 -9.61 -27.09
C ASP A 431 -27.00 -8.87 -26.96
N ILE A 432 -26.03 -9.47 -26.27
CA ILE A 432 -24.71 -8.88 -26.04
C ILE A 432 -23.61 -9.80 -26.57
N GLU A 433 -22.39 -9.29 -26.65
CA GLU A 433 -21.20 -10.08 -26.95
C GLU A 433 -20.17 -9.93 -25.82
N ILE A 434 -19.53 -11.03 -25.43
CA ILE A 434 -18.44 -11.07 -24.47
C ILE A 434 -17.25 -11.73 -25.16
N ASP A 435 -16.20 -10.96 -25.41
CA ASP A 435 -15.04 -11.39 -26.20
C ASP A 435 -15.41 -12.02 -27.56
N GLY A 436 -16.46 -11.49 -28.19
CA GLY A 436 -16.96 -11.96 -29.49
C GLY A 436 -17.81 -13.23 -29.46
N ASN A 437 -18.12 -13.78 -28.27
CA ASN A 437 -19.12 -14.84 -28.09
C ASN A 437 -20.48 -14.20 -27.74
N ALA A 438 -21.54 -14.68 -28.38
CA ALA A 438 -22.89 -14.15 -28.25
C ALA A 438 -23.55 -14.64 -26.96
N VAL A 439 -24.17 -13.73 -26.20
CA VAL A 439 -24.83 -14.05 -24.93
C VAL A 439 -26.22 -13.43 -24.86
N LYS A 440 -27.20 -14.17 -24.33
CA LYS A 440 -28.53 -13.62 -23.98
C LYS A 440 -28.46 -13.02 -22.58
N LYS A 441 -28.75 -11.73 -22.45
CA LYS A 441 -28.84 -11.05 -21.15
C LYS A 441 -30.28 -10.72 -20.83
N TYR A 442 -30.75 -11.23 -19.70
CA TYR A 442 -32.05 -10.90 -19.12
C TYR A 442 -31.87 -10.00 -17.90
N SER A 443 -32.49 -8.82 -17.90
CA SER A 443 -32.52 -7.88 -16.78
C SER A 443 -33.96 -7.64 -16.32
N ASP A 444 -34.14 -7.10 -15.11
CA ASP A 444 -35.45 -6.97 -14.45
C ASP A 444 -36.23 -8.30 -14.45
N LEU A 445 -35.50 -9.42 -14.39
CA LEU A 445 -36.05 -10.73 -14.68
C LEU A 445 -36.93 -11.18 -13.52
N ASN A 446 -38.22 -11.37 -13.79
CA ASN A 446 -39.13 -12.13 -12.94
C ASN A 446 -39.25 -13.55 -13.50
N PHE A 447 -39.61 -13.67 -14.78
CA PHE A 447 -39.52 -14.90 -15.56
C PHE A 447 -39.45 -14.56 -17.05
N VAL A 448 -38.77 -15.41 -17.82
CA VAL A 448 -38.69 -15.30 -19.28
C VAL A 448 -39.02 -16.62 -19.94
N GLY A 449 -39.88 -16.54 -20.95
CA GLY A 449 -40.27 -17.64 -21.82
C GLY A 449 -39.53 -17.62 -23.14
N ILE A 450 -39.06 -18.80 -23.53
CA ILE A 450 -38.44 -19.11 -24.82
C ILE A 450 -39.34 -20.13 -25.51
N GLU A 451 -39.67 -19.91 -26.78
CA GLU A 451 -40.65 -20.72 -27.54
C GLU A 451 -40.04 -21.35 -28.80
N THR A 452 -40.40 -22.61 -29.04
CA THR A 452 -40.08 -23.42 -30.22
C THR A 452 -41.35 -24.06 -30.80
N VAL A 453 -42.49 -23.38 -30.69
CA VAL A 453 -43.81 -23.84 -31.11
C VAL A 453 -43.89 -24.21 -32.59
N THR A 454 -43.27 -23.44 -33.49
CA THR A 454 -43.30 -23.75 -34.93
C THR A 454 -42.35 -24.87 -35.33
N SER A 455 -41.31 -25.10 -34.51
CA SER A 455 -40.22 -26.05 -34.74
C SER A 455 -39.89 -26.78 -33.44
N GLN A 456 -40.86 -27.55 -32.93
CA GLN A 456 -40.74 -28.22 -31.64
C GLN A 456 -39.56 -29.17 -31.59
N ILE A 457 -38.96 -29.29 -30.41
CA ILE A 457 -37.75 -30.07 -30.19
C ILE A 457 -38.10 -31.50 -29.80
N ASP A 458 -37.67 -32.45 -30.64
CA ASP A 458 -37.66 -33.87 -30.30
C ASP A 458 -36.34 -34.22 -29.58
N ALA A 459 -36.39 -34.22 -28.24
CA ALA A 459 -35.29 -34.59 -27.37
C ALA A 459 -35.41 -36.05 -26.88
N SER A 460 -36.23 -36.90 -27.53
CA SER A 460 -36.48 -38.28 -27.08
C SER A 460 -35.22 -39.16 -27.07
N SER A 461 -34.24 -38.87 -27.93
CA SER A 461 -32.95 -39.56 -27.97
C SER A 461 -31.88 -38.95 -27.05
N MET A 462 -32.17 -37.79 -26.44
CA MET A 462 -31.22 -37.05 -25.62
C MET A 462 -31.28 -37.48 -24.15
N THR A 463 -30.19 -37.27 -23.44
CA THR A 463 -30.07 -37.63 -22.02
C THR A 463 -30.03 -36.42 -21.10
N HIS A 464 -29.56 -35.27 -21.59
CA HIS A 464 -29.38 -34.06 -20.78
C HIS A 464 -29.87 -32.81 -21.51
N PHE A 465 -30.28 -31.82 -20.71
CA PHE A 465 -30.39 -30.42 -21.10
C PHE A 465 -29.21 -29.66 -20.51
N HIS A 466 -28.56 -28.84 -21.32
CA HIS A 466 -27.41 -28.02 -20.94
C HIS A 466 -27.72 -26.54 -21.12
N THR A 467 -27.23 -25.74 -20.18
CA THR A 467 -27.19 -24.28 -20.27
C THR A 467 -26.02 -23.75 -19.45
N ASP A 468 -25.31 -22.77 -19.98
CA ASP A 468 -24.41 -21.95 -19.19
C ASP A 468 -25.15 -20.72 -18.68
N VAL A 469 -25.00 -20.43 -17.40
CA VAL A 469 -25.63 -19.27 -16.76
C VAL A 469 -24.62 -18.46 -15.96
N TRP A 470 -24.78 -17.14 -15.97
CA TRP A 470 -24.03 -16.24 -15.11
C TRP A 470 -24.99 -15.24 -14.47
N THR A 471 -24.76 -14.93 -13.19
CA THR A 471 -25.52 -13.91 -12.46
C THR A 471 -24.63 -13.29 -11.40
N GLY A 472 -24.76 -11.97 -11.20
CA GLY A 472 -24.11 -11.26 -10.11
C GLY A 472 -25.00 -11.04 -8.89
N ASP A 473 -26.30 -11.33 -9.00
CA ASP A 473 -27.31 -10.92 -8.02
C ASP A 473 -28.37 -11.98 -7.68
N ALA A 474 -28.53 -13.02 -8.51
CA ALA A 474 -29.51 -14.06 -8.23
C ALA A 474 -29.04 -14.99 -7.10
N THR A 475 -29.94 -15.30 -6.19
CA THR A 475 -29.74 -16.29 -5.11
C THR A 475 -30.39 -17.63 -5.44
N GLN A 476 -31.27 -17.65 -6.44
CA GLN A 476 -31.96 -18.82 -6.94
C GLN A 476 -32.21 -18.65 -8.43
N ILE A 477 -32.08 -19.73 -9.21
CA ILE A 477 -32.64 -19.83 -10.56
C ILE A 477 -33.54 -21.06 -10.65
N ARG A 478 -34.50 -20.99 -11.56
CA ARG A 478 -35.39 -22.09 -11.90
C ARG A 478 -35.46 -22.25 -13.41
N ILE A 479 -35.41 -23.50 -13.83
CA ILE A 479 -35.44 -23.90 -15.23
C ILE A 479 -36.62 -24.83 -15.41
N LYS A 480 -37.55 -24.45 -16.28
CA LYS A 480 -38.73 -25.24 -16.59
C LYS A 480 -38.78 -25.58 -18.06
N LEU A 481 -39.08 -26.83 -18.36
CA LEU A 481 -39.33 -27.34 -19.71
C LEU A 481 -40.79 -27.75 -19.85
N VAL A 482 -41.38 -27.45 -21.01
CA VAL A 482 -42.77 -27.79 -21.35
C VAL A 482 -42.81 -28.48 -22.71
N ASP A 483 -43.42 -29.66 -22.74
CA ASP A 483 -43.68 -30.49 -23.92
C ASP A 483 -45.18 -30.47 -24.21
N PHE A 484 -45.59 -30.17 -25.45
CA PHE A 484 -47.01 -30.07 -25.84
C PHE A 484 -47.64 -31.43 -26.18
N GLY A 485 -47.05 -32.51 -25.69
CA GLY A 485 -47.53 -33.87 -25.89
C GLY A 485 -47.46 -34.34 -27.36
N PRO A 486 -47.83 -35.60 -27.63
CA PRO A 486 -47.86 -36.13 -29.00
C PRO A 486 -48.78 -35.37 -29.96
N GLY A 487 -49.76 -34.63 -29.45
CA GLY A 487 -50.63 -33.75 -30.24
C GLY A 487 -49.91 -32.51 -30.76
N GLY A 488 -48.84 -32.07 -30.10
CA GLY A 488 -48.06 -30.88 -30.46
C GLY A 488 -48.83 -29.57 -30.31
N ILE A 489 -49.93 -29.56 -29.54
CA ILE A 489 -50.83 -28.41 -29.36
C ILE A 489 -50.83 -28.03 -27.89
N TYR A 490 -50.57 -26.76 -27.59
CA TYR A 490 -50.64 -26.23 -26.23
C TYR A 490 -52.03 -26.42 -25.61
N ASP A 491 -52.06 -26.86 -24.36
CA ASP A 491 -53.27 -27.16 -23.60
C ASP A 491 -54.19 -28.15 -24.33
N GLY A 492 -53.58 -29.11 -25.04
CA GLY A 492 -54.25 -30.20 -25.76
C GLY A 492 -54.77 -31.29 -24.81
N GLY A 493 -54.36 -31.24 -23.55
CA GLY A 493 -54.66 -32.22 -22.51
C GLY A 493 -53.61 -33.32 -22.36
N ASP A 494 -52.53 -33.26 -23.14
CA ASP A 494 -51.38 -34.17 -23.12
C ASP A 494 -50.05 -33.47 -22.84
N ASP A 495 -50.07 -32.16 -22.55
CA ASP A 495 -48.91 -31.37 -22.16
C ASP A 495 -48.24 -31.93 -20.90
N THR A 496 -46.91 -31.94 -20.89
CA THR A 496 -46.11 -32.35 -19.73
C THR A 496 -45.04 -31.32 -19.43
N GLU A 497 -44.80 -31.05 -18.15
CA GLU A 497 -43.88 -30.02 -17.73
C GLU A 497 -43.21 -30.35 -16.40
N HIS A 498 -42.02 -29.79 -16.18
CA HIS A 498 -41.36 -29.84 -14.89
C HIS A 498 -40.43 -28.65 -14.70
N GLU A 499 -40.33 -28.17 -13.47
CA GLU A 499 -39.43 -27.08 -13.06
C GLU A 499 -38.39 -27.63 -12.08
N ILE A 500 -37.12 -27.32 -12.35
CA ILE A 500 -35.99 -27.61 -11.47
C ILE A 500 -35.54 -26.29 -10.84
N THR A 501 -35.25 -26.32 -9.55
CA THR A 501 -34.78 -25.17 -8.77
C THR A 501 -33.35 -25.38 -8.31
N TYR A 502 -32.50 -24.37 -8.51
CA TYR A 502 -31.15 -24.28 -7.99
C TYR A 502 -31.09 -23.13 -6.99
N ASP A 503 -30.76 -23.43 -5.74
CA ASP A 503 -30.58 -22.46 -4.66
C ASP A 503 -29.08 -22.21 -4.42
N ASN A 504 -28.75 -21.03 -3.88
CA ASN A 504 -27.39 -20.66 -3.47
C ASN A 504 -26.36 -20.79 -4.62
N LEU A 505 -26.70 -20.26 -5.81
CA LEU A 505 -25.75 -20.24 -6.91
C LEU A 505 -24.54 -19.37 -6.55
N GLU A 506 -23.38 -19.84 -6.98
CA GLU A 506 -22.16 -19.04 -6.94
C GLU A 506 -22.33 -17.84 -7.87
N GLN A 507 -22.24 -16.63 -7.32
CA GLN A 507 -22.41 -15.40 -8.08
C GLN A 507 -21.09 -14.99 -8.73
N ASN A 508 -21.19 -14.17 -9.78
CA ASN A 508 -20.06 -13.60 -10.52
C ASN A 508 -19.16 -14.63 -11.22
N THR A 509 -19.63 -15.86 -11.42
CA THR A 509 -18.96 -16.90 -12.20
C THR A 509 -19.92 -17.56 -13.19
N TRP A 510 -19.39 -18.10 -14.28
CA TRP A 510 -20.17 -18.92 -15.21
C TRP A 510 -20.40 -20.30 -14.60
N ILE A 511 -21.65 -20.74 -14.59
CA ILE A 511 -22.06 -22.05 -14.10
C ILE A 511 -22.62 -22.84 -15.27
N SER A 512 -21.96 -23.96 -15.59
CA SER A 512 -22.46 -24.95 -16.55
C SER A 512 -23.42 -25.91 -15.86
N LEU A 513 -24.67 -25.95 -16.32
CA LEU A 513 -25.70 -26.83 -15.79
C LEU A 513 -25.99 -27.96 -16.77
N ASP A 514 -25.40 -29.12 -16.49
CA ASP A 514 -25.70 -30.39 -17.15
C ASP A 514 -26.84 -31.10 -16.42
N ILE A 515 -28.07 -30.89 -16.88
CA ILE A 515 -29.27 -31.35 -16.18
C ILE A 515 -29.74 -32.66 -16.81
N PRO A 516 -29.71 -33.79 -16.09
CA PRO A 516 -30.28 -35.04 -16.58
C PRO A 516 -31.76 -34.84 -16.90
N LEU A 517 -32.19 -35.22 -18.10
CA LEU A 517 -33.60 -35.10 -18.47
C LEU A 517 -34.50 -35.95 -17.56
N SER A 518 -33.96 -37.00 -16.92
CA SER A 518 -34.65 -37.78 -15.88
C SER A 518 -35.10 -36.96 -14.67
N ASP A 519 -34.44 -35.83 -14.40
CA ASP A 519 -34.73 -34.99 -13.23
C ASP A 519 -35.97 -34.12 -13.47
N PHE A 520 -36.34 -33.92 -14.75
CA PHE A 520 -37.64 -33.34 -15.13
C PHE A 520 -38.76 -34.37 -14.97
N THR A 521 -39.01 -34.80 -13.74
CA THR A 521 -39.88 -35.95 -13.43
C THR A 521 -41.34 -35.80 -13.87
N GLY A 522 -41.81 -34.57 -14.08
CA GLY A 522 -43.13 -34.26 -14.63
C GLY A 522 -43.22 -34.37 -16.16
N MET A 523 -42.09 -34.41 -16.86
CA MET A 523 -42.03 -34.58 -18.30
C MET A 523 -42.09 -36.06 -18.69
N THR A 524 -43.31 -36.57 -18.86
CA THR A 524 -43.52 -37.95 -19.34
C THR A 524 -43.37 -38.10 -20.85
N ASN A 525 -43.28 -36.99 -21.59
CA ASN A 525 -42.94 -36.92 -23.01
C ASN A 525 -41.84 -35.86 -23.25
N ARG A 526 -41.08 -36.04 -24.33
CA ARG A 526 -39.95 -35.17 -24.76
C ARG A 526 -39.83 -35.05 -26.28
N THR A 527 -40.90 -35.35 -27.01
CA THR A 527 -40.91 -35.38 -28.49
C THR A 527 -41.34 -34.04 -29.08
N ASN A 528 -41.95 -33.17 -28.27
CA ASN A 528 -42.58 -31.92 -28.67
C ASN A 528 -42.28 -30.82 -27.64
N ILE A 529 -41.02 -30.73 -27.17
CA ILE A 529 -40.60 -29.65 -26.26
C ILE A 529 -40.77 -28.33 -27.00
N ALA A 530 -41.63 -27.47 -26.47
CA ALA A 530 -42.10 -26.25 -27.12
C ALA A 530 -41.79 -25.00 -26.31
N GLN A 531 -41.51 -25.12 -25.01
CA GLN A 531 -41.16 -23.99 -24.16
C GLN A 531 -40.03 -24.32 -23.19
N LEU A 532 -39.16 -23.33 -22.98
CA LEU A 532 -38.13 -23.25 -21.94
C LEU A 532 -38.37 -21.96 -21.15
N ILE A 533 -38.33 -22.03 -19.83
CA ILE A 533 -38.56 -20.89 -18.95
C ILE A 533 -37.41 -20.77 -17.95
N TYR A 534 -36.83 -19.58 -17.86
CA TYR A 534 -35.94 -19.19 -16.77
C TYR A 534 -36.67 -18.24 -15.81
N SER A 535 -36.54 -18.46 -14.51
CA SER A 535 -37.00 -17.55 -13.46
C SER A 535 -36.10 -17.69 -12.23
N GLY A 536 -36.34 -16.96 -11.13
CA GLY A 536 -35.46 -17.04 -9.98
C GLY A 536 -35.78 -16.08 -8.82
N GLN A 537 -34.80 -15.83 -7.97
CA GLN A 537 -34.82 -14.78 -6.94
C GLN A 537 -33.53 -13.94 -6.97
N PRO A 538 -33.59 -12.62 -6.70
CA PRO A 538 -34.78 -11.83 -6.41
C PRO A 538 -35.63 -11.52 -7.66
N ALA A 539 -36.92 -11.86 -7.61
CA ALA A 539 -37.81 -11.71 -8.77
C ALA A 539 -38.05 -10.23 -9.14
N GLY A 540 -37.92 -9.92 -10.44
CA GLY A 540 -38.16 -8.59 -11.01
C GLY A 540 -36.97 -7.64 -10.93
N THR A 541 -35.86 -8.05 -10.32
CA THR A 541 -34.63 -7.25 -10.25
C THR A 541 -33.38 -8.03 -10.65
N MET A 542 -33.43 -9.37 -10.69
CA MET A 542 -32.25 -10.17 -11.03
C MET A 542 -31.78 -9.94 -12.47
N THR A 543 -30.49 -10.12 -12.68
CA THR A 543 -29.85 -10.21 -13.99
C THR A 543 -29.33 -11.62 -14.22
N LEU A 544 -29.70 -12.22 -15.34
CA LEU A 544 -29.28 -13.55 -15.76
C LEU A 544 -28.71 -13.49 -17.18
N LEU A 545 -27.45 -13.87 -17.32
CA LEU A 545 -26.82 -14.10 -18.62
C LEU A 545 -26.89 -15.59 -18.93
N VAL A 546 -27.21 -15.92 -20.18
CA VAL A 546 -27.39 -17.29 -20.67
C VAL A 546 -26.58 -17.47 -21.95
N ASP A 547 -25.79 -18.53 -21.98
CA ASP A 547 -25.08 -19.01 -23.17
C ASP A 547 -25.25 -20.54 -23.30
N ASN A 548 -24.90 -21.10 -24.46
CA ASN A 548 -24.83 -22.54 -24.72
C ASN A 548 -26.07 -23.32 -24.27
N VAL A 549 -27.23 -23.01 -24.84
CA VAL A 549 -28.49 -23.72 -24.58
C VAL A 549 -28.66 -24.86 -25.57
N TYR A 550 -28.59 -26.11 -25.10
CA TYR A 550 -28.74 -27.28 -25.97
C TYR A 550 -29.18 -28.55 -25.25
N PHE A 551 -29.70 -29.52 -25.99
CA PHE A 551 -29.87 -30.89 -25.52
C PHE A 551 -28.76 -31.76 -26.08
N TYR A 552 -28.28 -32.73 -25.31
CA TYR A 552 -27.27 -33.67 -25.81
C TYR A 552 -27.48 -35.10 -25.34
N LYS A 553 -26.82 -36.02 -26.03
CA LYS A 553 -26.71 -37.42 -25.67
C LYS A 553 -25.29 -37.74 -25.21
N GLN A 554 -25.21 -38.40 -24.06
CA GLN A 554 -23.96 -38.87 -23.46
C GLN A 554 -23.48 -40.19 -24.07
#